data_AF-A0A7X7HWA5-F1
#
_entry.id   AF-A0A7X7HWA5-F1
#
_cell.length_a   1.000
_cell.length_b   1.000
_cell.length_c   1.000
_cell.angle_alpha   90.00
_cell.angle_beta   90.00
_cell.angle_gamma   90.00
#
_symmetry.space_group_name_H-M   'P 1'
#
loop_
_entity.id
_entity.type
_entity.pdbx_description
1 polymer ?
#
loop_
_entity_poly.entity_id
_entity_poly.type
_entity_poly.pdbx_seq_one_letter_code
_entity_poly.pdbx_strand_id
1 'polypeptide(L)'
;EGIAGLEEMHRAGLFGDDIMEAWHDVASGDPDRIAHGNMTLLNREQGWVVSDMWDGVRAYKDGLGEAFTYLMTLAGSPSVAGVPALRDHNPVRLSGTLPDGRQATLHTPLPTWDWSVYEQRWDYVTTQLLPRYRHEVEHNWPVLEAKLRVPYEQQFESARATNRIPEILGSVLRSTYVTTP
;
A
#
# COMPACT_ATOMS: atom_id res chain seq x y z
N GLU A 1 20.03 13.17 21.23
CA GLU A 1 19.36 14.47 21.03
C GLU A 1 17.94 14.35 20.45
N GLY A 2 17.60 13.33 19.66
CA GLY A 2 16.23 13.17 19.11
C GLY A 2 15.12 12.87 20.14
N ILE A 3 15.34 11.94 21.08
CA ILE A 3 14.30 11.50 22.03
C ILE A 3 13.84 12.62 22.98
N ALA A 4 14.76 13.44 23.50
CA ALA A 4 14.41 14.53 24.40
C ALA A 4 13.44 15.56 23.77
N GLY A 5 13.58 15.82 22.46
CA GLY A 5 12.64 16.68 21.73
C GLY A 5 11.26 16.04 21.57
N LEU A 6 11.22 14.72 21.32
CA LEU A 6 9.96 13.97 21.26
C LEU A 6 9.25 13.93 22.62
N GLU A 7 9.99 13.79 23.71
CA GLU A 7 9.43 13.85 25.08
C GLU A 7 8.84 15.23 25.40
N GLU A 8 9.43 16.32 24.88
CA GLU A 8 8.85 17.66 25.00
C GLU A 8 7.55 17.79 24.20
N MET A 9 7.52 17.29 22.97
CA MET A 9 6.30 17.28 22.16
C MET A 9 5.19 16.45 22.80
N HIS A 10 5.54 15.31 23.39
CA HIS A 10 4.64 14.48 24.17
C HIS A 10 4.07 15.24 25.39
N ARG A 11 4.93 15.87 26.18
CA ARG A 11 4.51 16.69 27.33
C ARG A 11 3.62 17.88 26.94
N ALA A 12 3.83 18.42 25.74
CA ALA A 12 2.99 19.47 25.16
C ALA A 12 1.67 18.93 24.55
N GLY A 13 1.44 17.62 24.58
CA GLY A 13 0.21 16.97 24.13
C GLY A 13 0.07 16.84 22.62
N LEU A 14 1.17 16.90 21.85
CA LEU A 14 1.10 16.74 20.39
C LEU A 14 0.79 15.30 19.95
N PHE A 15 1.08 14.32 20.80
CA PHE A 15 0.74 12.91 20.63
C PHE A 15 0.68 12.22 22.00
N GLY A 16 0.17 10.98 22.05
CA GLY A 16 -0.01 10.20 23.28
C GLY A 16 1.17 9.28 23.64
N ASP A 17 1.01 8.58 24.75
CA ASP A 17 2.02 7.67 25.31
C ASP A 17 2.39 6.55 24.31
N ASP A 18 1.42 6.05 23.54
CA ASP A 18 1.60 5.01 22.52
C ASP A 18 2.67 5.38 21.48
N ILE A 19 2.66 6.64 21.06
CA ILE A 19 3.63 7.16 20.08
C ILE A 19 4.98 7.42 20.73
N MET A 20 4.99 7.88 21.98
CA MET A 20 6.24 8.08 22.72
C MET A 20 6.95 6.74 22.99
N GLU A 21 6.20 5.72 23.39
CA GLU A 21 6.70 4.35 23.57
C GLU A 21 7.25 3.77 22.27
N ALA A 22 6.56 3.98 21.14
CA ALA A 22 7.04 3.54 19.83
C ALA A 22 8.40 4.17 19.45
N TRP A 23 8.62 5.45 19.80
CA TRP A 23 9.92 6.10 19.61
C TRP A 23 11.00 5.55 20.53
N HIS A 24 10.67 5.22 21.78
CA HIS A 24 11.61 4.55 22.68
C HIS A 24 11.97 3.15 22.20
N ASP A 25 11.01 2.42 21.63
CA ASP A 25 11.22 1.13 20.98
C ASP A 25 12.22 1.25 19.81
N VAL A 26 12.06 2.27 18.96
CA VAL A 26 13.01 2.57 17.87
C VAL A 26 14.41 2.94 18.39
N ALA A 27 14.50 3.67 19.51
CA ALA A 27 15.78 4.06 20.10
C ALA A 27 16.46 2.95 20.93
N SER A 28 15.80 1.81 21.14
CA SER A 28 16.26 0.77 22.05
C SER A 28 17.52 0.02 21.60
N GLY A 29 17.78 -0.01 20.28
CA GLY A 29 18.81 -0.87 19.69
C GLY A 29 18.43 -2.35 19.58
N ASP A 30 17.26 -2.74 20.08
CA ASP A 30 16.72 -4.09 19.98
C ASP A 30 15.94 -4.23 18.65
N PRO A 31 16.33 -5.15 17.74
CA PRO A 31 15.69 -5.30 16.44
C PRO A 31 14.18 -5.55 16.47
N ASP A 32 13.70 -6.36 17.42
CA ASP A 32 12.28 -6.71 17.50
C ASP A 32 11.46 -5.53 18.02
N ARG A 33 12.00 -4.81 19.01
CA ARG A 33 11.39 -3.56 19.49
C ARG A 33 11.38 -2.49 18.40
N ILE A 34 12.48 -2.31 17.67
CA ILE A 34 12.54 -1.38 16.54
C ILE A 34 11.48 -1.71 15.50
N ALA A 35 11.30 -2.99 15.16
CA ALA A 35 10.27 -3.42 14.22
C ALA A 35 8.85 -3.11 14.74
N HIS A 36 8.59 -3.36 16.02
CA HIS A 36 7.32 -3.05 16.67
C HIS A 36 7.02 -1.54 16.70
N GLY A 37 7.98 -0.73 17.14
CA GLY A 37 7.85 0.73 17.17
C GLY A 37 7.59 1.31 15.77
N ASN A 38 8.35 0.86 14.77
CA ASN A 38 8.13 1.27 13.38
C ASN A 38 6.75 0.88 12.85
N MET A 39 6.22 -0.29 13.23
CA MET A 39 4.87 -0.71 12.85
C MET A 39 3.80 0.21 13.44
N THR A 40 3.96 0.61 14.71
CA THR A 40 3.05 1.55 15.38
C THR A 40 3.09 2.93 14.73
N LEU A 41 4.28 3.47 14.48
CA LEU A 41 4.46 4.76 13.81
C LEU A 41 3.90 4.74 12.38
N LEU A 42 4.14 3.67 11.63
CA LEU A 42 3.57 3.49 10.29
C LEU A 42 2.05 3.40 10.33
N ASN A 43 1.48 2.65 11.28
CA ASN A 43 0.04 2.53 11.42
C ASN A 43 -0.62 3.88 11.68
N ARG A 44 -0.07 4.68 12.60
CA ARG A 44 -0.52 6.05 12.85
C ARG A 44 -0.45 6.90 11.59
N GLU A 45 0.67 6.88 10.88
CA GLU A 45 0.84 7.67 9.66
C GLU A 45 -0.18 7.27 8.58
N GLN A 46 -0.33 5.97 8.34
CA GLN A 46 -1.25 5.45 7.33
C GLN A 46 -2.72 5.63 7.70
N GLY A 47 -3.06 5.55 8.99
CA GLY A 47 -4.43 5.56 9.50
C GLY A 47 -4.95 6.93 9.88
N TRP A 48 -4.08 7.86 10.27
CA TRP A 48 -4.51 9.20 10.66
C TRP A 48 -4.13 10.25 9.62
N VAL A 49 -2.83 10.41 9.36
CA VAL A 49 -2.34 11.50 8.51
C VAL A 49 -2.70 11.26 7.04
N VAL A 50 -2.36 10.09 6.52
CA VAL A 50 -2.55 9.73 5.11
C VAL A 50 -4.01 9.34 4.82
N SER A 51 -4.76 8.86 5.81
CA SER A 51 -6.16 8.50 5.62
C SER A 51 -7.00 9.72 5.23
N ASP A 52 -6.89 10.81 6.00
CA ASP A 52 -7.65 12.05 5.72
C ASP A 52 -7.32 12.62 4.34
N MET A 53 -6.05 12.52 3.91
CA MET A 53 -5.64 12.96 2.58
C MET A 53 -6.32 12.15 1.48
N TRP A 54 -6.36 10.83 1.62
CA TRP A 54 -7.03 9.95 0.66
C TRP A 54 -8.54 10.10 0.66
N ASP A 55 -9.14 10.29 1.82
CA ASP A 55 -10.57 10.55 1.96
C ASP A 55 -10.96 11.85 1.24
N GLY A 56 -10.14 12.89 1.38
CA GLY A 56 -10.30 14.14 0.63
C GLY A 56 -10.20 13.96 -0.89
N VAL A 57 -9.25 13.16 -1.38
CA VAL A 57 -9.13 12.85 -2.81
C VAL A 57 -10.34 12.04 -3.30
N ARG A 58 -10.75 11.01 -2.56
CA ARG A 58 -11.86 10.13 -2.93
C ARG A 58 -13.20 10.87 -2.93
N ALA A 59 -13.41 11.80 -2.01
CA ALA A 59 -14.61 12.64 -1.93
C ALA A 59 -14.66 13.76 -2.99
N TYR A 60 -13.61 13.94 -3.80
CA TYR A 60 -13.58 14.99 -4.81
C TYR A 60 -14.64 14.77 -5.90
N LYS A 61 -15.63 15.67 -5.96
CA LYS A 61 -16.68 15.79 -7.00
C LYS A 61 -17.39 14.48 -7.36
N ASP A 62 -18.63 14.30 -6.92
CA ASP A 62 -19.62 13.33 -7.41
C ASP A 62 -19.07 12.07 -8.12
N GLY A 63 -18.28 11.27 -7.39
CA GLY A 63 -17.75 9.97 -7.85
C GLY A 63 -16.48 10.04 -8.73
N LEU A 64 -16.02 11.23 -9.13
CA LEU A 64 -14.77 11.37 -9.89
C LEU A 64 -13.54 11.00 -9.05
N GLY A 65 -13.49 11.43 -7.79
CA GLY A 65 -12.43 11.09 -6.85
C GLY A 65 -12.31 9.59 -6.63
N GLU A 66 -13.43 8.91 -6.40
CA GLU A 66 -13.49 7.45 -6.25
C GLU A 66 -13.05 6.70 -7.52
N ALA A 67 -13.51 7.13 -8.69
CA ALA A 67 -13.04 6.54 -9.95
C ALA A 67 -11.52 6.75 -10.12
N PHE A 68 -11.00 7.90 -9.74
CA PHE A 68 -9.58 8.21 -9.83
C PHE A 68 -8.74 7.37 -8.87
N THR A 69 -9.12 7.23 -7.60
CA THR A 69 -8.39 6.42 -6.61
C THR A 69 -8.40 4.94 -6.97
N TYR A 70 -9.52 4.45 -7.51
CA TYR A 70 -9.61 3.09 -8.02
C TYR A 70 -8.68 2.87 -9.22
N LEU A 71 -8.64 3.80 -10.18
CA LEU A 71 -7.71 3.75 -11.30
C LEU A 71 -6.24 3.78 -10.84
N MET A 72 -5.93 4.56 -9.82
CA MET A 72 -4.60 4.57 -9.20
C MET A 72 -4.25 3.23 -8.55
N THR A 73 -5.23 2.57 -7.92
CA THR A 73 -5.05 1.21 -7.39
C THR A 73 -4.75 0.23 -8.52
N LEU A 74 -5.48 0.31 -9.62
CA LEU A 74 -5.25 -0.56 -10.78
C LEU A 74 -3.86 -0.34 -11.41
N ALA A 75 -3.43 0.92 -11.48
CA ALA A 75 -2.14 1.33 -12.04
C ALA A 75 -0.95 1.09 -11.10
N GLY A 76 -1.21 1.02 -9.79
CA GLY A 76 -0.20 1.00 -8.76
C GLY A 76 0.66 -0.26 -8.79
N SER A 77 1.97 -0.04 -8.73
CA SER A 77 2.97 -1.09 -8.60
C SER A 77 4.01 -0.64 -7.56
N PRO A 78 4.24 -1.43 -6.49
CA PRO A 78 5.20 -1.08 -5.46
C PRO A 78 6.64 -1.00 -5.98
N SER A 79 7.45 -0.16 -5.34
CA SER A 79 8.90 -0.05 -5.62
C SER A 79 9.75 -1.15 -4.96
N VAL A 80 9.18 -1.86 -3.98
CA VAL A 80 9.83 -3.00 -3.31
C VAL A 80 9.73 -4.22 -4.22
N ALA A 81 10.88 -4.80 -4.58
CA ALA A 81 10.94 -5.90 -5.53
C ALA A 81 10.28 -7.15 -4.95
N GLY A 82 9.43 -7.82 -5.75
CA GLY A 82 8.73 -9.04 -5.35
C GLY A 82 7.41 -8.80 -4.60
N VAL A 83 7.01 -7.54 -4.38
CA VAL A 83 5.66 -7.24 -3.91
C VAL A 83 4.71 -7.25 -5.11
N PRO A 84 3.57 -7.97 -5.06
CA PRO A 84 2.60 -8.00 -6.15
C PRO A 84 2.13 -6.60 -6.54
N ALA A 85 1.73 -6.39 -7.80
CA ALA A 85 1.05 -5.15 -8.16
C ALA A 85 -0.25 -5.03 -7.34
N LEU A 86 -0.71 -3.80 -7.09
CA LEU A 86 -1.90 -3.59 -6.24
C LEU A 86 -3.13 -4.32 -6.81
N ARG A 87 -3.29 -4.31 -8.13
CA ARG A 87 -4.37 -5.02 -8.84
C ARG A 87 -4.38 -6.53 -8.66
N ASP A 88 -3.21 -7.12 -8.36
CA ASP A 88 -3.05 -8.57 -8.20
C ASP A 88 -3.38 -9.02 -6.77
N HIS A 89 -3.49 -8.07 -5.83
CA HIS A 89 -4.04 -8.32 -4.49
C HIS A 89 -5.56 -8.34 -4.57
N ASN A 90 -6.19 -9.41 -4.10
CA ASN A 90 -7.64 -9.59 -4.08
C ASN A 90 -8.36 -9.23 -5.41
N PRO A 91 -8.03 -9.90 -6.52
CA PRO A 91 -8.70 -9.67 -7.80
C PRO A 91 -10.12 -10.25 -7.82
N VAL A 92 -11.03 -9.58 -8.51
CA VAL A 92 -12.42 -10.01 -8.71
C VAL A 92 -12.44 -11.33 -9.47
N ARG A 93 -13.10 -12.32 -8.87
CA ARG A 93 -13.43 -13.62 -9.47
C ARG A 93 -14.93 -13.86 -9.39
N LEU A 94 -15.56 -14.11 -10.54
CA LEU A 94 -16.99 -14.40 -10.62
C LEU A 94 -17.19 -15.83 -11.11
N SER A 95 -17.89 -16.66 -10.34
CA SER A 95 -18.21 -18.03 -10.73
C SER A 95 -19.68 -18.14 -11.11
N GLY A 96 -19.99 -18.91 -12.15
CA GLY A 96 -21.35 -19.11 -12.63
C GLY A 96 -21.49 -20.33 -13.52
N THR A 97 -22.72 -20.63 -13.90
CA THR A 97 -23.05 -21.74 -14.81
C THR A 97 -23.24 -21.19 -16.23
N LEU A 98 -22.55 -21.77 -17.20
CA LEU A 98 -22.72 -21.46 -18.61
C LEU A 98 -24.07 -22.01 -19.12
N PRO A 99 -24.59 -21.52 -20.27
CA PRO A 99 -25.83 -22.03 -20.86
C PRO A 99 -25.83 -23.54 -21.15
N ASP A 100 -24.65 -24.15 -21.27
CA ASP A 100 -24.46 -25.60 -21.48
C ASP A 100 -24.37 -26.42 -20.19
N GLY A 101 -24.59 -25.80 -19.02
CA GLY A 101 -24.58 -26.45 -17.71
C GLY A 101 -23.19 -26.60 -17.08
N ARG A 102 -22.10 -26.21 -17.76
CA ARG A 102 -20.76 -26.26 -17.16
C ARG A 102 -20.54 -25.11 -16.17
N GLN A 103 -19.81 -25.38 -15.09
CA GLN A 103 -19.31 -24.33 -14.22
C GLN A 103 -18.16 -23.59 -14.90
N ALA A 104 -18.14 -22.27 -14.77
CA ALA A 104 -17.07 -21.41 -15.26
C ALA A 104 -16.71 -20.35 -14.23
N THR A 105 -15.45 -19.94 -14.21
CA THR A 105 -14.97 -18.80 -13.42
C THR A 105 -14.38 -17.76 -14.35
N LEU A 106 -14.89 -16.53 -14.26
CA LEU A 106 -14.33 -15.34 -14.86
C LEU A 106 -13.24 -14.79 -13.93
N HIS A 107 -12.03 -14.69 -14.46
CA HIS A 107 -10.90 -14.05 -13.82
C HIS A 107 -10.72 -12.67 -14.44
N THR A 108 -10.61 -11.66 -13.59
CA THR A 108 -10.32 -10.28 -14.03
C THR A 108 -9.16 -9.75 -13.20
N PRO A 109 -8.32 -8.86 -13.75
CA PRO A 109 -7.31 -8.13 -12.98
C PRO A 109 -7.88 -6.86 -12.33
N LEU A 110 -9.21 -6.80 -12.14
CA LEU A 110 -9.86 -5.71 -11.41
C LEU A 110 -9.77 -6.02 -9.92
N PRO A 111 -9.17 -5.15 -9.09
CA PRO A 111 -9.13 -5.36 -7.65
C PRO A 111 -10.53 -5.21 -7.03
N THR A 112 -10.85 -6.00 -6.00
CA THR A 112 -12.06 -5.80 -5.18
C THR A 112 -11.89 -4.69 -4.14
N TRP A 113 -10.83 -3.88 -4.25
CA TRP A 113 -10.36 -2.96 -3.22
C TRP A 113 -9.76 -1.70 -3.85
N ASP A 114 -9.57 -0.67 -3.03
CA ASP A 114 -9.01 0.63 -3.37
C ASP A 114 -7.95 1.04 -2.34
N TRP A 115 -6.75 1.37 -2.82
CA TRP A 115 -5.61 1.84 -2.05
C TRP A 115 -5.93 3.07 -1.17
N SER A 116 -6.88 3.89 -1.58
CA SER A 116 -7.29 5.06 -0.80
C SER A 116 -8.05 4.67 0.47
N VAL A 117 -8.68 3.49 0.53
CA VAL A 117 -9.41 3.02 1.71
C VAL A 117 -8.43 2.47 2.73
N TYR A 118 -8.37 3.09 3.91
CA TYR A 118 -7.37 2.79 4.94
C TYR A 118 -7.32 1.29 5.30
N GLU A 119 -8.45 0.68 5.68
CA GLU A 119 -8.46 -0.72 6.12
C GLU A 119 -7.92 -1.68 5.05
N GLN A 120 -8.27 -1.42 3.78
CA GLN A 120 -7.84 -2.24 2.65
C GLN A 120 -6.35 -2.01 2.33
N ARG A 121 -5.89 -0.75 2.39
CA ARG A 121 -4.48 -0.40 2.29
C ARG A 121 -3.67 -1.03 3.42
N TRP A 122 -4.19 -1.03 4.64
CA TRP A 122 -3.50 -1.58 5.80
C TRP A 122 -3.36 -3.10 5.72
N ASP A 123 -4.39 -3.81 5.25
CA ASP A 123 -4.30 -5.23 4.91
C ASP A 123 -3.16 -5.50 3.90
N TYR A 124 -3.11 -4.75 2.81
CA TYR A 124 -2.03 -4.90 1.83
C TYR A 124 -0.65 -4.57 2.42
N VAL A 125 -0.54 -3.47 3.19
CA VAL A 125 0.71 -3.06 3.83
C VAL A 125 1.23 -4.15 4.76
N THR A 126 0.37 -4.71 5.59
CA THR A 126 0.76 -5.68 6.61
C THR A 126 0.99 -7.09 6.05
N THR A 127 0.24 -7.49 5.02
CA THR A 127 0.36 -8.84 4.44
C THR A 127 1.36 -8.94 3.29
N GLN A 128 1.58 -7.85 2.53
CA GLN A 128 2.43 -7.85 1.34
C GLN A 128 3.70 -7.00 1.52
N LEU A 129 3.57 -5.74 1.93
CA LEU A 129 4.71 -4.81 1.96
C LEU A 129 5.67 -5.06 3.13
N LEU A 130 5.16 -5.06 4.36
CA LEU A 130 5.99 -5.17 5.57
C LEU A 130 6.82 -6.45 5.61
N PRO A 131 6.28 -7.65 5.32
CA PRO A 131 7.08 -8.87 5.31
C PRO A 131 8.21 -8.81 4.29
N ARG A 132 7.96 -8.22 3.11
CA ARG A 132 8.98 -8.09 2.07
C ARG A 132 10.04 -7.06 2.44
N TYR A 133 9.65 -5.94 3.03
CA TYR A 133 10.59 -4.94 3.51
C TYR A 133 11.50 -5.51 4.60
N ARG A 134 10.93 -6.26 5.56
CA ARG A 134 11.70 -6.98 6.58
C ARG A 134 12.72 -7.93 5.95
N HIS A 135 12.27 -8.74 4.99
CA HIS A 135 13.18 -9.65 4.29
C HIS A 135 14.34 -8.90 3.60
N GLU A 136 14.07 -7.76 2.95
CA GLU A 136 15.11 -6.95 2.30
C GLU A 136 16.09 -6.35 3.31
N VAL A 137 15.63 -5.93 4.50
CA VAL A 137 16.52 -5.48 5.59
C VAL A 137 17.42 -6.62 6.06
N GLU A 138 16.86 -7.81 6.27
CA GLU A 138 17.58 -8.96 6.82
C GLU A 138 18.57 -9.60 5.82
N HIS A 139 18.23 -9.62 4.53
CA HIS A 139 18.94 -10.42 3.53
C HIS A 139 19.59 -9.59 2.41
N ASN A 140 19.07 -8.40 2.11
CA ASN A 140 19.43 -7.62 0.92
C ASN A 140 19.68 -6.12 1.20
N TRP A 141 20.23 -5.79 2.39
CA TRP A 141 20.39 -4.40 2.83
C TRP A 141 21.02 -3.46 1.79
N PRO A 142 22.12 -3.81 1.08
CA PRO A 142 22.73 -2.91 0.08
C PRO A 142 21.78 -2.56 -1.07
N VAL A 143 20.91 -3.50 -1.48
CA VAL A 143 19.92 -3.27 -2.55
C VAL A 143 18.82 -2.34 -2.05
N LEU A 144 18.33 -2.57 -0.83
CA LEU A 144 17.33 -1.73 -0.20
C LEU A 144 17.85 -0.30 0.01
N GLU A 145 19.05 -0.16 0.57
CA GLU A 145 19.69 1.13 0.82
C GLU A 145 19.86 1.94 -0.49
N ALA A 146 20.32 1.30 -1.56
CA ALA A 146 20.46 1.94 -2.86
C ALA A 146 19.13 2.48 -3.39
N LYS A 147 18.01 1.77 -3.16
CA LYS A 147 16.67 2.23 -3.52
C LYS A 147 16.21 3.41 -2.66
N LEU A 148 16.44 3.34 -1.34
CA LEU A 148 16.05 4.41 -0.42
C LEU A 148 16.80 5.72 -0.67
N ARG A 149 18.00 5.65 -1.27
CA ARG A 149 18.79 6.82 -1.68
C ARG A 149 18.30 7.48 -2.98
N VAL A 150 17.40 6.85 -3.73
CA VAL A 150 16.86 7.45 -4.96
C VAL A 150 15.99 8.66 -4.57
N PRO A 151 16.29 9.87 -5.08
CA PRO A 151 15.51 11.08 -4.77
C PRO A 151 14.03 10.89 -5.04
N TYR A 152 13.19 11.45 -4.17
CA TYR A 152 11.74 11.29 -4.22
C TYR A 152 11.16 11.76 -5.57
N GLU A 153 11.70 12.84 -6.13
CA GLU A 153 11.28 13.40 -7.42
C GLU A 153 11.48 12.38 -8.55
N GLN A 154 12.57 11.60 -8.52
CA GLN A 154 12.82 10.56 -9.51
C GLN A 154 11.89 9.36 -9.32
N GLN A 155 11.57 9.01 -8.08
CA GLN A 155 10.58 7.97 -7.79
C GLN A 155 9.19 8.37 -8.29
N PHE A 156 8.79 9.63 -8.08
CA PHE A 156 7.50 10.15 -8.52
C PHE A 156 7.40 10.33 -10.04
N GLU A 157 8.49 10.75 -10.72
CA GLU A 157 8.57 10.79 -12.19
C GLU A 157 8.36 9.40 -12.81
N SER A 158 8.92 8.36 -12.19
CA SER A 158 8.71 6.96 -12.61
C SER A 158 7.26 6.49 -12.36
N ALA A 159 6.58 7.11 -11.40
CA ALA A 159 5.19 6.87 -11.03
C ALA A 159 4.17 7.72 -11.84
N ARG A 160 4.60 8.42 -12.92
CA ARG A 160 3.70 9.00 -13.95
C ARG A 160 2.89 7.95 -14.74
N ALA A 161 2.59 6.82 -14.11
CA ALA A 161 1.69 5.77 -14.57
C ALA A 161 0.28 6.30 -14.90
N THR A 162 -0.09 7.51 -14.45
CA THR A 162 -1.29 8.22 -14.93
C THR A 162 -1.30 8.40 -16.45
N ASN A 163 -0.15 8.63 -17.10
CA ASN A 163 -0.05 8.68 -18.56
C ASN A 163 -0.22 7.30 -19.22
N ARG A 164 -0.11 6.21 -18.45
CA ARG A 164 -0.27 4.83 -18.89
C ARG A 164 -1.65 4.26 -18.57
N ILE A 165 -2.57 5.05 -18.02
CA ILE A 165 -3.94 4.60 -17.70
C ILE A 165 -4.62 3.91 -18.89
N PRO A 166 -4.57 4.44 -20.14
CA PRO A 166 -5.17 3.76 -21.29
C PRO A 166 -4.53 2.38 -21.57
N GLU A 167 -3.20 2.29 -21.44
CA GLU A 167 -2.46 1.03 -21.63
C GLU A 167 -2.82 0.00 -20.54
N ILE A 168 -2.96 0.45 -19.30
CA ILE A 168 -3.36 -0.37 -18.15
C ILE A 168 -4.78 -0.90 -18.35
N LEU A 169 -5.74 -0.04 -18.75
CA LEU A 169 -7.11 -0.47 -19.08
C LEU A 169 -7.14 -1.48 -20.23
N GLY A 170 -6.32 -1.26 -21.28
CA GLY A 170 -6.17 -2.23 -22.37
C GLY A 170 -5.51 -3.55 -21.92
N SER A 171 -4.61 -3.51 -20.94
CA SER A 171 -4.04 -4.71 -20.31
C SER A 171 -5.08 -5.45 -19.46
N VAL A 172 -5.95 -4.74 -18.75
CA VAL A 172 -7.05 -5.34 -17.97
C VAL A 172 -7.97 -6.17 -18.85
N LEU A 173 -8.41 -5.61 -19.96
CA LEU A 173 -9.28 -6.30 -20.92
C LEU A 173 -8.62 -7.56 -21.46
N ARG A 174 -7.34 -7.50 -21.82
CA ARG A 174 -6.59 -8.64 -22.37
C ARG A 174 -6.29 -9.73 -21.35
N SER A 175 -6.25 -9.38 -20.06
CA SER A 175 -5.95 -10.32 -18.98
C SER A 175 -7.23 -10.84 -18.30
N THR A 176 -8.40 -10.54 -18.87
CA THR A 176 -9.68 -11.10 -18.44
C THR A 176 -9.94 -12.39 -19.22
N TYR A 177 -10.12 -13.50 -18.51
CA TYR A 177 -10.30 -14.81 -19.13
C TYR A 177 -11.24 -15.71 -18.32
N VAL A 178 -11.74 -16.76 -18.97
CA VAL A 178 -12.65 -17.73 -18.37
C VAL A 178 -11.98 -19.08 -18.29
N THR A 179 -12.09 -19.74 -17.13
CA THR A 179 -11.67 -21.14 -16.94
C THR A 179 -12.88 -22.02 -16.66
N THR A 180 -12.92 -23.21 -17.25
CA THR A 180 -13.79 -24.31 -16.84
C THR A 180 -12.97 -25.34 -16.05
N PRO A 181 -13.55 -26.09 -15.11
CA PRO A 181 -12.90 -27.22 -14.46
C PRO A 181 -12.35 -28.24 -15.46
#